data_AF-A0A5S9C3R2-F1
#
_entry.id   AF-A0A5S9C3R2-F1
#
_cell.length_a   1.000
_cell.length_b   1.000
_cell.length_c   1.000
_cell.angle_alpha   90.00
_cell.angle_beta   90.00
_cell.angle_gamma   90.00
#
_symmetry.space_group_name_H-M   'P 1'
#
loop_
_entity.id
_entity.type
_entity.pdbx_description
1 polymer ?
#
loop_
_entity_poly.entity_id
_entity_poly.type
_entity_poly.pdbx_seq_one_letter_code
_entity_poly.pdbx_strand_id
1 'polypeptide(L)'
;MLCESRVINKNPKYRIIKYNDEYLMVNIINNWLVLFIPLLNWLTPKRYIKISQEELESLNTFKPAKNNAFWPALGSSVLFSVTFRKYMPLFNVRLEKTIVIAIFFVVFLGILLFYLNLNRRLALSVFTMNKEKSQKMILLPNLKHFFFIIFAYFYFGGFSFFTLYALITIDVQNIIIFICWGAITMFFFFINIVPIGIKKAHVILLKKS
;
A
#
# COMPACT_ATOMS: atom_id res chain seq x y z
N MET A 1 4.95 18.01 15.94
CA MET A 1 5.76 17.29 16.95
C MET A 1 6.26 15.97 16.38
N LEU A 2 7.46 15.50 16.74
CA LEU A 2 7.95 14.16 16.36
C LEU A 2 7.43 13.13 17.37
N CYS A 3 6.62 12.17 16.90
CA CYS A 3 5.90 11.22 17.76
C CYS A 3 6.27 9.77 17.42
N GLU A 4 6.27 8.88 18.42
CA GLU A 4 6.45 7.44 18.21
C GLU A 4 5.20 6.84 17.56
N SER A 5 5.40 6.00 16.54
CA SER A 5 4.30 5.26 15.91
C SER A 5 4.47 3.75 16.13
N ARG A 6 3.37 3.10 16.56
CA ARG A 6 3.28 1.65 16.78
C ARG A 6 2.37 1.01 15.73
N VAL A 7 2.71 -0.23 15.39
CA VAL A 7 1.96 -1.04 14.43
C VAL A 7 0.98 -1.93 15.19
N ILE A 8 -0.23 -2.06 14.66
CA ILE A 8 -1.24 -3.01 15.15
C ILE A 8 -1.05 -4.33 14.40
N ASN A 9 -1.06 -5.44 15.13
CA ASN A 9 -0.83 -6.74 14.53
C ASN A 9 -1.84 -7.05 13.43
N LYS A 10 -1.35 -7.51 12.27
CA LYS A 10 -2.13 -7.84 11.07
C LYS A 10 -3.08 -6.74 10.58
N ASN A 11 -2.92 -5.49 11.02
CA ASN A 11 -3.79 -4.38 10.62
C ASN A 11 -3.00 -3.18 10.08
N PRO A 12 -2.83 -3.05 8.75
CA PRO A 12 -2.12 -1.92 8.15
C PRO A 12 -2.98 -0.66 8.04
N LYS A 13 -4.30 -0.74 8.28
CA LYS A 13 -5.24 0.38 8.14
C LYS A 13 -5.10 1.39 9.26
N TYR A 14 -4.87 0.92 10.47
CA TYR A 14 -4.75 1.75 11.65
C TYR A 14 -3.34 1.77 12.21
N ARG A 15 -2.96 2.89 12.80
CA ARG A 15 -1.73 3.00 13.59
C ARG A 15 -1.97 3.74 14.89
N ILE A 16 -1.14 3.42 15.87
CA ILE A 16 -1.12 4.13 17.14
C ILE A 16 0.02 5.14 17.11
N ILE A 17 -0.27 6.37 17.52
CA ILE A 17 0.71 7.43 17.68
C ILE A 17 0.69 7.88 19.13
N LYS A 18 1.86 7.82 19.78
CA LYS A 18 2.03 8.36 21.14
C LYS A 18 2.30 9.86 21.02
N TYR A 19 1.35 10.68 21.44
CA TYR A 19 1.43 12.13 21.44
C TYR A 19 1.40 12.61 22.89
N ASN A 20 2.53 13.12 23.40
CA ASN A 20 2.74 13.32 24.85
C ASN A 20 2.44 12.02 25.62
N ASP A 21 1.48 12.06 26.55
CA ASP A 21 1.03 10.93 27.36
C ASP A 21 -0.24 10.25 26.82
N GLU A 22 -0.74 10.69 25.67
CA GLU A 22 -1.94 10.13 25.05
C GLU A 22 -1.62 9.17 23.88
N TYR A 23 -2.51 8.20 23.68
CA TYR A 23 -2.47 7.29 22.54
C TYR A 23 -3.55 7.65 21.51
N LEU A 24 -3.11 7.98 20.31
CA LEU A 24 -3.99 8.36 19.20
C LEU A 24 -4.06 7.19 18.19
N MET A 25 -5.24 6.60 18.03
CA MET A 25 -5.49 5.65 16.94
C MET A 25 -5.87 6.41 15.68
N VAL A 26 -5.14 6.17 14.60
CA VAL A 26 -5.23 6.92 13.35
C VAL A 26 -5.66 6.01 12.22
N ASN A 27 -6.67 6.42 11.45
CA ASN A 27 -6.98 5.76 10.18
C ASN A 27 -6.01 6.24 9.09
N ILE A 28 -5.02 5.41 8.76
CA ILE A 28 -4.04 5.68 7.70
C ILE A 28 -4.71 5.62 6.33
N ILE A 29 -5.56 4.62 6.10
CA ILE A 29 -6.16 4.32 4.80
C ILE A 29 -7.57 4.92 4.76
N ASN A 30 -7.64 6.24 4.56
CA ASN A 30 -8.89 6.99 4.70
C ASN A 30 -9.64 7.20 3.37
N ASN A 31 -8.95 7.15 2.21
CA ASN A 31 -9.54 7.46 0.92
C ASN A 31 -8.99 6.52 -0.17
N TRP A 32 -9.84 6.11 -1.12
CA TRP A 32 -9.44 5.32 -2.29
C TRP A 32 -8.62 6.10 -3.30
N LEU A 33 -8.77 7.43 -3.36
CA LEU A 33 -7.96 8.30 -4.24
C LEU A 33 -6.45 8.22 -3.97
N VAL A 34 -6.08 7.79 -2.76
CA VAL A 34 -4.68 7.55 -2.38
C VAL A 34 -4.02 6.50 -3.26
N LEU A 35 -4.78 5.58 -3.87
CA LEU A 35 -4.23 4.59 -4.81
C LEU A 35 -3.52 5.24 -5.99
N PHE A 36 -3.98 6.40 -6.45
CA PHE A 36 -3.48 7.05 -7.67
C PHE A 36 -2.36 8.06 -7.38
N ILE A 37 -2.44 8.72 -6.23
CA ILE A 37 -1.59 9.88 -5.93
C ILE A 37 -0.70 9.55 -4.70
N PRO A 38 0.61 9.27 -4.91
CA PRO A 38 1.54 8.77 -3.88
C PRO A 38 1.63 9.66 -2.64
N LEU A 39 1.48 10.96 -2.83
CA LEU A 39 1.65 11.96 -1.78
C LEU A 39 0.33 12.44 -1.18
N LEU A 40 -0.80 12.15 -1.84
CA LEU A 40 -2.11 12.58 -1.35
C LEU A 40 -2.39 11.97 0.02
N ASN A 41 -1.91 10.76 0.28
CA ASN A 41 -2.08 10.10 1.57
C ASN A 41 -1.53 10.93 2.74
N TRP A 42 -0.43 11.63 2.53
CA TRP A 42 0.30 12.38 3.55
C TRP A 42 -0.24 13.79 3.72
N LEU A 43 -0.68 14.40 2.62
CA LEU A 43 -1.26 15.74 2.63
C LEU A 43 -2.73 15.76 3.08
N THR A 44 -3.43 14.63 2.96
CA THR A 44 -4.84 14.54 3.35
C THR A 44 -4.97 14.42 4.86
N PRO A 45 -5.76 15.30 5.52
CA PRO A 45 -6.10 15.16 6.92
C PRO A 45 -6.68 13.78 7.25
N LYS A 46 -6.07 13.11 8.22
CA LYS A 46 -6.45 11.80 8.72
C LYS A 46 -7.28 11.92 9.97
N ARG A 47 -8.29 11.06 10.08
CA ARG A 47 -9.11 10.96 11.29
C ARG A 47 -8.38 10.16 12.35
N TYR A 48 -8.38 10.67 13.56
CA TYR A 48 -7.88 9.96 14.74
C TYR A 48 -8.89 10.01 15.87
N ILE A 49 -8.78 9.04 16.78
CA ILE A 49 -9.48 9.00 18.05
C ILE A 49 -8.44 8.84 19.17
N LYS A 50 -8.78 9.30 20.37
CA LYS A 50 -8.02 8.97 21.58
C LYS A 50 -8.46 7.59 22.05
N ILE A 51 -7.51 6.75 22.45
CA ILE A 51 -7.78 5.42 23.00
C ILE A 51 -7.15 5.29 24.39
N SER A 52 -7.76 4.48 25.25
CA SER A 52 -7.21 4.19 26.58
C SER A 52 -6.04 3.21 26.51
N GLN A 53 -5.32 3.04 27.61
CA GLN A 53 -4.26 2.03 27.70
C GLN A 53 -4.83 0.60 27.62
N GLU A 54 -5.98 0.35 28.24
CA GLU A 54 -6.68 -0.95 28.17
C GLU A 54 -7.08 -1.31 26.72
N GLU A 55 -7.64 -0.34 25.98
CA GLU A 55 -7.97 -0.51 24.56
C GLU A 55 -6.70 -0.80 23.75
N LEU A 56 -5.59 -0.12 24.05
CA LEU A 56 -4.31 -0.33 23.38
C LEU A 56 -3.76 -1.76 23.60
N GLU A 57 -3.83 -2.25 24.83
CA GLU A 57 -3.33 -3.59 25.20
C GLU A 57 -4.15 -4.68 24.49
N SER A 58 -5.47 -4.50 24.35
CA SER A 58 -6.33 -5.43 23.60
C SER A 58 -5.97 -5.57 22.11
N LEU A 59 -5.30 -4.57 21.52
CA LEU A 59 -4.98 -4.51 20.09
C LEU A 59 -3.70 -5.26 19.70
N ASN A 60 -3.02 -5.93 20.63
CA ASN A 60 -1.78 -6.69 20.40
C ASN A 60 -0.75 -5.88 19.58
N THR A 61 -0.43 -4.67 20.05
CA THR A 61 0.50 -3.78 19.34
C THR A 61 1.97 -4.17 19.57
N PHE A 62 2.82 -3.98 18.57
CA PHE A 62 4.26 -4.27 18.70
C PHE A 62 5.13 -3.24 17.97
N LYS A 63 6.41 -3.19 18.37
CA LYS A 63 7.42 -2.42 17.65
C LYS A 63 7.96 -3.24 16.48
N PRO A 64 8.00 -2.69 15.26
CA PRO A 64 8.46 -3.45 14.09
C PRO A 64 9.94 -3.83 14.23
N ALA A 65 10.20 -5.14 14.23
CA ALA A 65 11.54 -5.71 14.11
C ALA A 65 12.05 -5.63 12.65
N LYS A 66 13.37 -5.55 12.46
CA LYS A 66 13.99 -5.54 11.13
C LYS A 66 13.90 -6.96 10.55
N ASN A 67 13.07 -7.15 9.52
CA ASN A 67 12.93 -8.45 8.86
C ASN A 67 13.91 -8.55 7.68
N ASN A 68 14.80 -9.53 7.69
CA ASN A 68 15.79 -9.78 6.64
C ASN A 68 15.30 -10.78 5.57
N ALA A 69 14.07 -11.31 5.68
CA ALA A 69 13.51 -12.32 4.75
C ALA A 69 13.32 -11.84 3.31
N PHE A 70 13.50 -10.55 3.03
CA PHE A 70 13.42 -9.97 1.68
C PHE A 70 14.55 -10.48 0.76
N TRP A 71 15.76 -10.68 1.30
CA TRP A 71 16.93 -11.08 0.50
C TRP A 71 16.87 -12.54 0.02
N PRO A 72 16.48 -13.53 0.85
CA PRO A 72 16.25 -14.90 0.40
C PRO A 72 15.16 -15.00 -0.68
N ALA A 73 14.07 -14.25 -0.55
CA ALA A 73 12.99 -14.25 -1.52
C ALA A 73 13.43 -13.75 -2.90
N LEU A 74 14.27 -12.70 -2.93
CA LEU A 74 14.89 -12.19 -4.16
C LEU A 74 15.82 -13.24 -4.80
N GLY A 75 16.68 -13.90 -4.02
CA GLY A 75 17.61 -14.92 -4.52
C GLY A 75 16.89 -16.14 -5.12
N SER A 76 15.83 -16.63 -4.47
CA SER A 76 15.06 -17.78 -4.96
C SER A 76 14.34 -17.50 -6.28
N SER A 77 13.96 -16.24 -6.55
CA SER A 77 13.29 -15.88 -7.81
C SER A 77 14.19 -16.06 -9.03
N VAL A 78 15.51 -15.86 -8.87
CA VAL A 78 16.49 -16.01 -9.95
C VAL A 78 16.58 -17.47 -10.39
N LEU A 79 16.69 -18.41 -9.46
CA LEU A 79 16.75 -19.85 -9.77
C LEU A 79 15.46 -20.35 -10.46
N PHE A 80 14.30 -19.88 -9.99
CA PHE A 80 13.03 -20.20 -10.62
C PHE A 80 12.96 -19.69 -12.07
N SER A 81 13.43 -18.46 -12.31
CA SER A 81 13.40 -17.85 -13.66
C SER A 81 14.23 -18.61 -14.69
N VAL A 82 15.40 -19.14 -14.31
CA VAL A 82 16.30 -19.89 -15.21
C VAL A 82 15.65 -21.19 -15.66
N THR A 83 15.10 -21.96 -14.72
CA THR A 83 14.43 -23.25 -15.04
C THR A 83 13.13 -23.02 -15.81
N PHE A 84 12.37 -21.99 -15.46
CA PHE A 84 11.07 -21.71 -16.06
C PHE A 84 11.17 -21.20 -17.51
N ARG A 85 12.33 -20.66 -17.91
CA ARG A 85 12.58 -20.16 -19.28
C ARG A 85 12.27 -21.19 -20.36
N LYS A 86 12.51 -22.48 -20.09
CA LYS A 86 12.25 -23.58 -21.04
C LYS A 86 10.76 -23.70 -21.42
N TYR A 87 9.87 -23.32 -20.51
CA TYR A 87 8.42 -23.45 -20.70
C TYR A 87 7.76 -22.17 -21.21
N MET A 88 8.49 -21.04 -21.25
CA MET A 88 8.00 -19.74 -21.72
C MET A 88 7.24 -19.79 -23.05
N PRO A 89 7.73 -20.49 -24.10
CA PRO A 89 7.06 -20.46 -25.41
C PRO A 89 5.65 -21.06 -25.40
N LEU A 90 5.34 -21.96 -24.45
CA LEU A 90 4.03 -22.61 -24.34
C LEU A 90 2.89 -21.64 -23.95
N PHE A 91 3.24 -20.45 -23.45
CA PHE A 91 2.29 -19.45 -22.96
C PHE A 91 2.15 -18.25 -23.92
N ASN A 92 2.69 -18.37 -25.13
CA ASN A 92 2.55 -17.36 -26.16
C ASN A 92 1.14 -17.42 -26.77
N VAL A 93 0.50 -16.26 -26.83
CA VAL A 93 -0.84 -16.06 -27.39
C VAL A 93 -0.82 -14.84 -28.30
N ARG A 94 -1.73 -14.82 -29.28
CA ARG A 94 -1.97 -13.64 -30.10
C ARG A 94 -3.29 -13.02 -29.66
N LEU A 95 -3.19 -11.89 -28.95
CA LEU A 95 -4.35 -11.13 -28.51
C LEU A 95 -4.46 -9.87 -29.35
N GLU A 96 -5.68 -9.55 -29.75
CA GLU A 96 -5.98 -8.25 -30.33
C GLU A 96 -5.79 -7.14 -29.29
N LYS A 97 -5.39 -5.96 -29.76
CA LYS A 97 -5.13 -4.79 -28.91
C LYS A 97 -6.33 -4.41 -28.05
N THR A 98 -7.53 -4.55 -28.59
CA THR A 98 -8.82 -4.33 -27.90
C THR A 98 -8.97 -5.24 -26.68
N ILE A 99 -8.61 -6.52 -26.80
CA ILE A 99 -8.65 -7.51 -25.72
C ILE A 99 -7.61 -7.16 -24.65
N VAL A 100 -6.39 -6.79 -25.03
CA VAL A 100 -5.33 -6.37 -24.10
C VAL A 100 -5.78 -5.16 -23.27
N ILE A 101 -6.39 -4.17 -23.91
CA ILE A 101 -6.95 -2.98 -23.24
C ILE A 101 -8.11 -3.37 -22.32
N ALA A 102 -8.99 -4.29 -22.73
CA ALA A 102 -10.07 -4.79 -21.88
C ALA A 102 -9.52 -5.49 -20.62
N ILE A 103 -8.49 -6.34 -20.76
CA ILE A 103 -7.80 -6.99 -19.63
C ILE A 103 -7.24 -5.95 -18.66
N PHE A 104 -6.67 -4.84 -19.16
CA PHE A 104 -6.20 -3.75 -18.32
C PHE A 104 -7.30 -3.22 -17.39
N PHE A 105 -8.48 -2.91 -17.94
CA PHE A 105 -9.61 -2.40 -17.16
C PHE A 105 -10.14 -3.44 -16.16
N VAL A 106 -10.18 -4.72 -16.55
CA VAL A 106 -10.60 -5.81 -15.64
C VAL A 106 -9.64 -5.96 -14.46
N VAL A 107 -8.33 -5.98 -14.72
CA VAL A 107 -7.30 -6.04 -13.66
C VAL A 107 -7.39 -4.83 -12.75
N PHE A 108 -7.52 -3.63 -13.32
CA PHE A 108 -7.69 -2.40 -12.56
C PHE A 108 -8.93 -2.44 -11.66
N LEU A 109 -10.09 -2.84 -12.21
CA LEU A 109 -11.33 -2.98 -11.44
C LEU A 109 -11.18 -4.02 -10.33
N GLY A 110 -10.51 -5.14 -10.61
CA GLY A 110 -10.18 -6.16 -9.61
C GLY A 110 -9.35 -5.61 -8.46
N ILE A 111 -8.31 -4.82 -8.75
CA ILE A 111 -7.47 -4.17 -7.73
C ILE A 111 -8.30 -3.18 -6.90
N LEU A 112 -9.16 -2.39 -7.53
CA LEU A 112 -10.02 -1.42 -6.82
C LEU A 112 -11.01 -2.14 -5.89
N LEU A 113 -11.71 -3.16 -6.37
CA LEU A 113 -12.64 -3.95 -5.56
C LEU A 113 -11.92 -4.66 -4.42
N PHE A 114 -10.74 -5.23 -4.69
CA PHE A 114 -9.91 -5.85 -3.67
C PHE A 114 -9.49 -4.84 -2.60
N TYR A 115 -9.07 -3.62 -2.99
CA TYR A 115 -8.75 -2.55 -2.06
C TYR A 115 -9.94 -2.15 -1.19
N LEU A 116 -11.12 -1.94 -1.79
CA LEU A 116 -12.33 -1.58 -1.05
C LEU A 116 -12.71 -2.68 -0.04
N ASN A 117 -12.63 -3.94 -0.45
CA ASN A 117 -12.90 -5.09 0.41
C ASN A 117 -11.88 -5.19 1.56
N LEU A 118 -10.59 -5.03 1.29
CA LEU A 118 -9.54 -4.96 2.32
C LEU A 118 -9.82 -3.83 3.30
N ASN A 119 -10.13 -2.62 2.80
CA ASN A 119 -10.41 -1.47 3.64
C ASN A 119 -11.62 -1.71 4.56
N ARG A 120 -12.65 -2.42 4.08
CA ARG A 120 -13.80 -2.82 4.90
C ARG A 120 -13.41 -3.87 5.94
N ARG A 121 -12.71 -4.93 5.55
CA ARG A 121 -12.30 -6.02 6.45
C ARG A 121 -11.32 -5.59 7.55
N LEU A 122 -10.47 -4.61 7.26
CA LEU A 122 -9.48 -4.10 8.22
C LEU A 122 -10.05 -3.07 9.19
N ALA A 123 -11.33 -2.69 9.08
CA ALA A 123 -11.98 -1.73 9.99
C ALA A 123 -12.06 -2.29 11.42
N LEU A 124 -11.67 -1.50 12.42
CA LEU A 124 -11.71 -1.88 13.83
C LEU A 124 -12.95 -1.29 14.52
N SER A 125 -13.62 -2.09 15.34
CA SER A 125 -14.84 -1.72 16.06
C SER A 125 -14.64 -0.47 16.92
N VAL A 126 -13.55 -0.43 17.70
CA VAL A 126 -13.17 0.70 18.57
C VAL A 126 -13.14 2.02 17.79
N PHE A 127 -12.58 2.02 16.57
CA PHE A 127 -12.54 3.21 15.73
C PHE A 127 -13.92 3.56 15.17
N THR A 128 -14.70 2.56 14.75
CA THR A 128 -16.02 2.79 14.16
C THR A 128 -17.03 3.34 15.17
N MET A 129 -17.01 2.86 16.42
CA MET A 129 -17.91 3.32 17.49
C MET A 129 -17.61 4.76 17.90
N ASN A 130 -16.34 5.16 17.90
CA ASN A 130 -15.90 6.50 18.31
C ASN A 130 -15.72 7.48 17.13
N LYS A 131 -16.24 7.14 15.93
CA LYS A 131 -16.02 7.91 14.70
C LYS A 131 -16.53 9.35 14.80
N GLU A 132 -17.62 9.61 15.53
CA GLU A 132 -18.18 10.95 15.70
C GLU A 132 -17.29 11.86 16.55
N LYS A 133 -16.57 11.28 17.50
CA LYS A 133 -15.58 11.97 18.34
C LYS A 133 -14.24 12.14 17.65
N SER A 134 -14.10 11.67 16.40
CA SER A 134 -12.83 11.73 15.68
C SER A 134 -12.40 13.16 15.35
N GLN A 135 -11.13 13.43 15.57
CA GLN A 135 -10.47 14.69 15.23
C GLN A 135 -9.59 14.48 13.99
N LYS A 136 -9.11 15.58 13.39
CA LYS A 136 -8.28 15.53 12.19
C LYS A 136 -6.83 15.88 12.51
N MET A 137 -5.91 15.19 11.87
CA MET A 137 -4.49 15.54 11.91
C MET A 137 -3.78 15.20 10.60
N ILE A 138 -2.63 15.80 10.38
CA ILE A 138 -1.77 15.49 9.24
C ILE A 138 -0.55 14.72 9.76
N LEU A 139 -0.20 13.66 9.03
CA LEU A 139 0.99 12.85 9.28
C LEU A 139 1.98 13.08 8.15
N LEU A 140 3.16 13.58 8.50
CA LEU A 140 4.21 13.88 7.54
C LEU A 140 5.33 12.83 7.58
N PRO A 141 5.91 12.49 6.42
CA PRO A 141 7.03 11.55 6.33
C PRO A 141 8.30 12.17 6.88
N ASN A 142 9.23 11.30 7.26
CA ASN A 142 10.63 11.70 7.26
C ASN A 142 11.11 11.81 5.81
N LEU A 143 12.01 12.75 5.54
CA LEU A 143 12.56 13.01 4.20
C LEU A 143 13.04 11.73 3.48
N LYS A 144 13.73 10.83 4.18
CA LYS A 144 14.18 9.55 3.61
C LYS A 144 13.02 8.69 3.06
N HIS A 145 11.92 8.61 3.81
CA HIS A 145 10.74 7.83 3.39
C HIS A 145 9.97 8.52 2.27
N PHE A 146 9.93 9.86 2.29
CA PHE A 146 9.33 10.64 1.20
C PHE A 146 10.00 10.34 -0.14
N PHE A 147 11.33 10.47 -0.22
CA PHE A 147 12.07 10.17 -1.44
C PHE A 147 11.96 8.70 -1.86
N PHE A 148 11.97 7.77 -0.91
CA PHE A 148 11.80 6.35 -1.21
C PHE A 148 10.44 6.06 -1.87
N ILE A 149 9.35 6.63 -1.36
CA ILE A 149 8.01 6.43 -1.93
C ILE A 149 7.91 7.02 -3.33
N ILE A 150 8.45 8.22 -3.55
CA ILE A 150 8.48 8.86 -4.87
C ILE A 150 9.27 7.99 -5.86
N PHE A 151 10.48 7.59 -5.49
CA PHE A 151 11.32 6.74 -6.32
C PHE A 151 10.59 5.45 -6.68
N ALA A 152 10.04 4.76 -5.68
CA ALA A 152 9.39 3.48 -5.89
C ALA A 152 8.07 3.62 -6.69
N TYR A 153 7.34 4.72 -6.54
CA TYR A 153 6.17 5.04 -7.37
C TYR A 153 6.55 5.17 -8.85
N PHE A 154 7.59 5.95 -9.17
CA PHE A 154 8.06 6.09 -10.54
C PHE A 154 8.64 4.79 -11.08
N TYR A 155 9.35 4.03 -10.25
CA TYR A 155 9.93 2.75 -10.65
C TYR A 155 8.83 1.72 -11.00
N PHE A 156 7.91 1.43 -10.08
CA PHE A 156 6.86 0.44 -10.32
C PHE A 156 5.79 0.94 -11.31
N GLY A 157 5.44 2.22 -11.24
CA GLY A 157 4.50 2.85 -12.17
C GLY A 157 5.05 2.88 -13.58
N GLY A 158 6.27 3.41 -13.76
CA GLY A 158 6.95 3.45 -15.05
C GLY A 158 7.10 2.05 -15.65
N PHE A 159 7.52 1.06 -14.85
CA PHE A 159 7.64 -0.32 -15.33
C PHE A 159 6.28 -0.94 -15.69
N SER A 160 5.21 -0.68 -14.92
CA SER A 160 3.85 -1.13 -15.24
C SER A 160 3.35 -0.54 -16.56
N PHE A 161 3.48 0.78 -16.76
CA PHE A 161 3.05 1.44 -17.99
C PHE A 161 3.90 1.01 -19.20
N PHE A 162 5.21 0.90 -19.04
CA PHE A 162 6.10 0.41 -20.10
C PHE A 162 5.75 -1.02 -20.53
N THR A 163 5.52 -1.91 -19.56
CA THR A 163 5.13 -3.30 -19.85
C THR A 163 3.75 -3.36 -20.51
N LEU A 164 2.78 -2.54 -20.08
CA LEU A 164 1.48 -2.45 -20.74
C LEU A 164 1.62 -1.97 -22.19
N TYR A 165 2.43 -0.94 -22.43
CA TYR A 165 2.71 -0.45 -23.77
C TYR A 165 3.31 -1.55 -24.64
N ALA A 166 4.32 -2.26 -24.14
CA ALA A 166 4.93 -3.38 -24.83
C ALA A 166 3.90 -4.48 -25.19
N LEU A 167 3.02 -4.84 -24.24
CA LEU A 167 1.95 -5.82 -24.44
C LEU A 167 0.94 -5.39 -25.53
N ILE A 168 0.68 -4.09 -25.69
CA ILE A 168 -0.21 -3.56 -26.73
C ILE A 168 0.49 -3.54 -28.10
N THR A 169 1.80 -3.29 -28.14
CA THR A 169 2.55 -3.14 -29.40
C THR A 169 3.06 -4.44 -30.00
N ILE A 170 3.31 -5.46 -29.19
CA ILE A 170 3.85 -6.75 -29.64
C ILE A 170 2.68 -7.67 -30.06
N ASP A 171 2.77 -8.26 -31.25
CA ASP A 171 1.70 -9.11 -31.82
C ASP A 171 1.54 -10.47 -31.12
N VAL A 172 2.62 -11.01 -30.55
CA VAL A 172 2.62 -12.26 -29.79
C VAL A 172 2.94 -11.94 -28.34
N GLN A 173 1.91 -11.90 -27.50
CA GLN A 173 2.08 -11.65 -26.07
C GLN A 173 2.25 -12.98 -25.32
N ASN A 174 2.83 -12.91 -24.12
CA ASN A 174 2.96 -14.07 -23.24
C ASN A 174 2.05 -13.90 -22.02
N ILE A 175 1.25 -14.91 -21.70
CA ILE A 175 0.31 -14.88 -20.56
C ILE A 175 1.05 -14.61 -19.24
N ILE A 176 2.28 -15.11 -19.10
CA ILE A 176 3.04 -14.91 -17.86
C ILE A 176 3.45 -13.45 -17.71
N ILE A 177 3.76 -12.76 -18.81
CA ILE A 177 4.03 -11.32 -18.79
C ILE A 177 2.77 -10.56 -18.34
N PHE A 178 1.57 -10.97 -18.75
CA PHE A 178 0.32 -10.39 -18.22
C PHE A 178 0.15 -10.59 -16.71
N ILE A 179 0.44 -11.78 -16.19
CA ILE A 179 0.37 -12.07 -14.75
C ILE A 179 1.39 -11.21 -13.98
N CYS A 180 2.64 -11.17 -14.45
CA CYS A 180 3.68 -10.33 -13.87
C CYS A 180 3.31 -8.85 -13.91
N TRP A 181 2.78 -8.38 -15.04
CA TRP A 181 2.30 -7.01 -15.19
C TRP A 181 1.18 -6.69 -14.20
N GLY A 182 0.20 -7.57 -14.02
CA GLY A 182 -0.86 -7.43 -13.03
C GLY A 182 -0.31 -7.32 -11.61
N ALA A 183 0.66 -8.17 -11.26
CA ALA A 183 1.32 -8.13 -9.95
C ALA A 183 2.08 -6.81 -9.73
N ILE A 184 2.86 -6.33 -10.70
CA ILE A 184 3.60 -5.06 -10.61
C ILE A 184 2.63 -3.87 -10.50
N THR A 185 1.53 -3.91 -11.25
CA THR A 185 0.46 -2.90 -11.20
C THR A 185 -0.21 -2.87 -9.83
N MET A 186 -0.45 -4.04 -9.23
CA MET A 186 -0.92 -4.13 -7.85
C MET A 186 0.09 -3.50 -6.88
N PHE A 187 1.39 -3.83 -6.96
CA PHE A 187 2.41 -3.19 -6.13
C PHE A 187 2.44 -1.67 -6.30
N PHE A 188 2.34 -1.18 -7.53
CA PHE A 188 2.27 0.25 -7.84
C PHE A 188 1.12 0.95 -7.13
N PHE A 189 -0.11 0.40 -7.18
CA PHE A 189 -1.25 0.99 -6.49
C PHE A 189 -1.12 0.91 -4.96
N PHE A 190 -0.57 -0.19 -4.45
CA PHE A 190 -0.44 -0.37 -3.00
C PHE A 190 0.70 0.44 -2.38
N ILE A 191 1.75 0.81 -3.13
CA ILE A 191 2.89 1.57 -2.57
C ILE A 191 2.47 2.90 -1.95
N ASN A 192 1.42 3.51 -2.50
CA ASN A 192 0.86 4.79 -2.07
C ASN A 192 0.10 4.69 -0.74
N ILE A 193 -0.36 3.48 -0.41
CA ILE A 193 -1.00 3.18 0.85
C ILE A 193 0.05 3.00 1.95
N VAL A 194 1.20 2.41 1.62
CA VAL A 194 2.03 1.80 2.64
C VAL A 194 2.64 2.85 3.56
N PRO A 195 2.33 2.81 4.87
CA PRO A 195 3.08 3.56 5.87
C PRO A 195 4.38 2.82 6.18
N ILE A 196 5.21 2.50 5.17
CA ILE A 196 6.47 1.78 5.37
C ILE A 196 7.33 2.62 6.33
N GLY A 197 7.63 2.04 7.48
CA GLY A 197 8.77 2.43 8.29
C GLY A 197 8.65 3.70 9.12
N ILE A 198 7.47 4.34 9.23
CA ILE A 198 7.31 5.44 10.18
C ILE A 198 7.38 4.88 11.61
N LYS A 199 8.60 4.75 12.16
CA LYS A 199 8.83 4.57 13.59
C LYS A 199 8.61 5.89 14.33
N LYS A 200 8.89 7.00 13.63
CA LYS A 200 8.70 8.36 14.10
C LYS A 200 7.99 9.18 13.02
N ALA A 201 6.88 9.81 13.38
CA ALA A 201 6.06 10.62 12.48
C ALA A 201 6.06 12.08 12.93
N HIS A 202 6.07 13.02 11.98
CA HIS A 202 5.75 14.41 12.29
C HIS A 202 4.23 14.59 12.28
N VAL A 203 3.68 14.97 13.43
CA VAL A 203 2.24 15.15 13.65
C VAL A 203 1.90 16.62 13.70
N ILE A 204 0.87 17.02 12.96
CA ILE A 204 0.22 18.34 13.02
C ILE A 204 -1.26 18.10 13.34
N LEU A 205 -1.69 18.48 14.54
CA LEU A 205 -3.10 18.42 14.92
C LEU A 205 -3.87 19.57 14.27
N LEU A 206 -5.03 19.29 13.70
CA LEU A 206 -5.92 20.31 13.16
C LEU A 206 -7.00 20.57 14.20
N LYS A 207 -7.03 21.78 14.75
CA LYS A 207 -8.05 22.18 15.73
C LYS A 207 -9.41 22.19 15.03
N LYS A 208 -10.44 21.68 15.71
CA LYS A 208 -11.83 21.82 15.28
C LYS A 208 -12.17 23.31 15.45
N SER A 209 -12.40 24.03 14.35
CA SER A 209 -13.00 25.37 14.40
C SER A 209 -14.43 25.26 14.88
#